data_AF-A0A3D5E0V5-F1
#
_entry.id   AF-A0A3D5E0V5-F1
#
_cell.length_a   1.000
_cell.length_b   1.000
_cell.length_c   1.000
_cell.angle_alpha   90.00
_cell.angle_beta   90.00
_cell.angle_gamma   90.00
#
_symmetry.space_group_name_H-M   'P 1'
#
loop_
_entity.id
_entity.type
_entity.pdbx_description
1 polymer ?
#
loop_
_entity_poly.entity_id
_entity_poly.type
_entity_poly.pdbx_seq_one_letter_code
_entity_poly.pdbx_strand_id
1 'polypeptide(L)' 'MEVAQTRSGLVAVRDSKDRGGPVLAFAPEEWQAFTAALKDGEFDLR' A
#
# COMPACT_ATOMS: atom_id res chain seq x y z
N MET A 1 -8.66 -1.77 5.80
CA MET A 1 -7.51 -1.16 5.10
C MET A 1 -7.04 0.07 5.86
N GLU A 2 -5.74 0.12 6.17
CA GLU A 2 -5.07 1.27 6.76
C GLU A 2 -3.61 1.34 6.27
N VAL A 3 -3.02 2.54 6.34
CA VAL A 3 -1.69 2.84 5.80
C VAL A 3 -0.89 3.65 6.83
N ALA A 4 0.39 3.33 7.02
CA ALA A 4 1.29 4.07 7.91
C ALA A 4 2.74 4.10 7.41
N GLN A 5 3.48 5.15 7.76
CA GLN A 5 4.93 5.16 7.62
C GLN A 5 5.59 4.44 8.79
N THR A 6 6.51 3.53 8.48
CA THR A 6 7.28 2.78 9.46
C THR A 6 8.51 3.57 9.91
N ARG A 7 9.11 3.17 11.04
CA ARG A 7 10.38 3.77 11.50
C ARG A 7 11.54 3.58 10.52
N SER A 8 11.48 2.55 9.68
CA SER A 8 12.47 2.29 8.63
C SER A 8 12.17 3.05 7.32
N GLY A 9 11.17 3.93 7.30
CA GLY A 9 10.82 4.75 6.14
C GLY A 9 9.95 4.05 5.09
N LEU A 10 9.54 2.79 5.32
CA LEU A 10 8.64 2.07 4.43
C LEU A 10 7.18 2.49 4.63
N VAL A 11 6.37 2.33 3.58
CA VAL A 11 4.91 2.44 3.65
C VAL A 11 4.33 1.07 3.95
N ALA A 12 3.73 0.91 5.13
CA ALA A 12 3.05 -0.31 5.53
C ALA A 12 1.54 -0.21 5.25
N VAL A 13 0.98 -1.24 4.63
CA VAL A 13 -0.45 -1.39 4.35
C VAL A 13 -0.94 -2.67 5.02
N ARG A 14 -2.04 -2.58 5.77
CA ARG A 14 -2.68 -3.75 6.37
C ARG A 14 -4.20 -3.68 6.29
N ASP A 15 -4.84 -4.83 6.43
CA ASP A 15 -6.27 -4.83 6.69
C ASP A 15 -6.56 -4.56 8.17
N SER A 16 -7.01 -3.35 8.48
CA SER A 16 -7.47 -2.98 9.82
C SER A 16 -8.55 -3.91 10.40
N LYS A 17 -9.30 -4.65 9.56
CA LYS A 17 -10.31 -5.63 9.98
C LYS A 17 -9.71 -6.98 10.36
N ASP A 18 -8.51 -7.30 9.88
CA ASP A 18 -7.76 -8.50 10.21
C ASP A 18 -6.41 -8.11 10.83
N ARG A 19 -6.43 -7.78 12.12
CA ARG A 19 -5.24 -7.31 12.85
C ARG A 19 -4.12 -8.34 12.95
N GLY A 20 -4.42 -9.62 12.80
CA GLY A 20 -3.44 -10.72 12.79
C GLY A 20 -2.94 -11.08 11.40
N GLY A 21 -3.54 -10.48 10.36
CA GLY A 21 -3.21 -10.72 8.97
C GLY A 21 -1.86 -10.14 8.52
N PRO A 22 -1.46 -10.42 7.27
CA PRO A 22 -0.19 -9.97 6.72
C PRO A 22 -0.13 -8.44 6.58
N VAL A 23 1.08 -7.91 6.69
CA VAL A 23 1.40 -6.50 6.40
C VAL A 23 2.21 -6.45 5.10
N LEU A 24 1.73 -5.66 4.14
CA LEU A 24 2.51 -5.34 2.93
C LEU A 24 3.37 -4.12 3.22
N ALA A 25 4.64 -4.14 2.81
CA ALA A 25 5.56 -3.04 3.00
C ALA A 25 6.19 -2.63 1.66
N PHE A 26 6.12 -1.35 1.34
CA PHE A 26 6.61 -0.78 0.08
C PHE A 26 7.69 0.27 0.36
N ALA A 27 8.66 0.41 -0.53
CA ALA A 27 9.47 1.63 -0.56
C ALA A 27 8.56 2.84 -0.90
N PRO A 28 8.90 4.06 -0.44
CA PRO A 28 8.10 5.25 -0.75
C PRO A 28 7.88 5.47 -2.26
N GLU A 29 8.88 5.18 -3.08
CA GLU A 29 8.85 5.36 -4.53
C GLU A 29 7.91 4.33 -5.19
N GLU A 30 7.92 3.08 -4.72
CA GLU A 30 7.02 2.03 -5.20
C GLU A 30 5.57 2.35 -4.84
N TRP A 31 5.31 2.87 -3.62
CA TRP A 31 3.98 3.29 -3.21
C TRP A 31 3.45 4.45 -4.07
N GLN A 32 4.31 5.42 -4.39
CA GLN A 32 3.98 6.53 -5.29
C GLN A 32 3.63 6.03 -6.69
N ALA A 33 4.46 5.15 -7.26
CA ALA A 33 4.21 4.56 -8.57
C ALA A 33 2.89 3.75 -8.59
N PHE A 34 2.66 2.91 -7.59
CA PHE A 34 1.43 2.13 -7.44
C PHE A 34 0.18 3.01 -7.38
N THR A 35 0.20 4.06 -6.54
CA THR A 35 -0.96 4.97 -6.42
C THR A 35 -1.17 5.86 -7.64
N ALA A 36 -0.13 6.15 -8.42
CA ALA A 36 -0.26 6.83 -9.71
C ALA A 36 -0.95 5.92 -10.73
N ALA A 37 -0.47 4.68 -10.90
CA ALA A 37 -1.08 3.70 -11.79
C ALA A 37 -2.54 3.38 -11.43
N LEU A 38 -2.88 3.34 -10.14
CA LEU A 38 -4.28 3.23 -9.69
C LEU A 38 -5.16 4.41 -10.16
N LYS A 39 -4.65 5.64 -10.10
CA LYS A 39 -5.39 6.83 -10.56
C LYS A 39 -5.58 6.85 -12.07
N ASP A 40 -4.62 6.29 -12.80
CA ASP A 40 -4.66 6.17 -14.25
C ASP A 40 -5.56 5.01 -14.72
N GLY A 41 -6.13 4.22 -13.79
CA GLY A 41 -7.04 3.11 -14.09
C GLY A 41 -6.32 1.86 -14.62
N GLU A 42 -5.00 1.76 -14.43
CA GLU A 42 -4.19 0.65 -14.97
C GLU A 42 -4.62 -0.73 -14.42
N PHE A 43 -5.16 -0.75 -13.20
CA PHE A 43 -5.57 -1.97 -12.51
C PHE A 43 -7.08 -2.21 -12.51
N ASP A 44 -7.85 -1.47 -13.32
CA ASP A 44 -9.29 -1.71 -13.44
C ASP A 44 -9.52 -3.07 -14.10
N LEU A 45 -10.04 -4.02 -13.30
CA LEU A 45 -10.40 -5.35 -13.76
C LEU A 45 -11.60 -5.22 -14.71
N ARG A 46 -11.43 -5.69 -15.96
CA ARG A 46 -12.50 -5.76 -16.96
C ARG A 46 -13.63 -6.68 -16.55
#